data_AF-U2RL53-F1
#
_entry.id   AF-U2RL53-F1
#
_cell.length_a   1.000
_cell.length_b   1.000
_cell.length_c   1.000
_cell.angle_alpha   90.00
_cell.angle_beta   90.00
_cell.angle_gamma   90.00
#
_symmetry.space_group_name_H-M   'P 1'
#
loop_
_entity.id
_entity.type
_entity.pdbx_description
1 polymer ?
#
loop_
_entity_poly.entity_id
_entity_poly.type
_entity_poly.pdbx_seq_one_letter_code
_entity_poly.pdbx_strand_id
1 'polypeptide(L)'
;AEALEAARDAEVDKLAVQRSALAADRHTIASALPEDLVALYERQRARYGLGAALLVRGVSMGSNVKLTGSDLAEIRRAAPDDVVLCPDSSAILVRNEESGL
;
A
#
# COMPACT_ATOMS: atom_id res chain seq x y z
N ALA A 1 21.69 30.19 18.40
CA ALA A 1 20.46 29.47 18.79
C ALA A 1 19.33 29.87 17.85
N GLU A 2 18.95 31.15 17.81
CA GLU A 2 17.87 31.69 16.97
C GLU A 2 17.96 31.33 15.47
N ALA A 3 19.13 31.43 14.83
CA ALA A 3 19.28 31.03 13.42
C ALA A 3 19.03 29.53 13.16
N LEU A 4 19.36 28.66 14.12
CA LEU A 4 19.09 27.22 14.01
C LEU A 4 17.62 26.92 14.26
N GLU A 5 16.98 27.65 15.17
CA GLU A 5 15.54 27.57 15.43
C GLU A 5 14.74 28.02 14.20
N ALA A 6 15.08 29.17 13.62
CA ALA A 6 14.47 29.66 12.39
C ALA A 6 14.64 28.69 11.22
N ALA A 7 15.82 28.08 11.07
CA ALA A 7 16.06 27.07 10.04
C ALA A 7 15.20 25.81 10.26
N ARG A 8 15.12 25.31 11.50
CA ARG A 8 14.25 24.18 11.86
C ARG A 8 12.79 24.50 11.54
N ASP A 9 12.30 25.67 11.95
CA ASP A 9 10.88 26.03 11.78
C ASP A 9 10.53 26.14 10.29
N ALA A 10 11.42 26.71 9.48
CA ALA A 10 11.26 26.73 8.02
C ALA A 10 11.18 25.32 7.41
N GLU A 11 11.95 24.35 7.90
CA GLU A 11 11.86 22.96 7.43
C GLU A 11 10.57 22.26 7.92
N VAL A 12 10.13 22.54 9.15
CA VAL A 12 8.85 22.03 9.68
C VAL A 12 7.68 22.55 8.84
N ASP A 13 7.68 23.83 8.47
CA ASP A 13 6.64 24.43 7.64
C ASP A 13 6.60 23.80 6.25
N LYS A 14 7.76 23.55 5.64
CA LYS A 14 7.85 22.82 4.36
C LYS A 14 7.24 21.43 4.46
N LEU A 15 7.58 20.67 5.51
CA LEU A 15 7.02 19.34 5.75
C LEU A 15 5.51 19.39 6.01
N ALA A 16 5.01 20.41 6.69
CA ALA A 16 3.58 20.58 6.95
C ALA A 16 2.80 20.82 5.65
N VAL A 17 3.32 21.67 4.76
CA VAL A 17 2.75 21.91 3.42
C VAL A 17 2.73 20.63 2.60
N GLN A 18 3.86 19.91 2.53
CA GLN A 18 3.96 18.64 1.80
C GLN A 18 2.98 17.59 2.35
N ARG A 19 2.88 17.46 3.68
CA ARG A 19 1.95 16.53 4.33
C ARG A 19 0.50 16.87 3.99
N SER A 20 0.14 18.16 3.97
CA SER A 20 -1.22 18.59 3.63
C SER A 20 -1.57 18.27 2.17
N ALA A 21 -0.64 18.52 1.24
CA ALA A 21 -0.83 18.19 -0.17
C ALA A 21 -1.02 16.69 -0.37
N LEU A 22 -0.13 15.87 0.20
CA LEU A 22 -0.24 14.40 0.10
C LEU A 22 -1.52 13.86 0.74
N ALA A 23 -1.99 14.46 1.84
CA ALA A 23 -3.26 14.07 2.46
C ALA A 23 -4.47 14.37 1.55
N ALA A 24 -4.46 15.53 0.87
CA ALA A 24 -5.50 15.89 -0.08
C ALA A 24 -5.50 14.97 -1.32
N ASP A 25 -4.32 14.66 -1.86
CA ASP A 25 -4.17 13.72 -2.98
C ASP A 25 -4.67 12.32 -2.60
N ARG A 26 -4.28 11.85 -1.40
CA ARG A 26 -4.77 10.57 -0.86
C ARG A 26 -6.28 10.54 -0.74
N HIS A 27 -6.89 11.60 -0.21
CA HIS A 27 -8.35 11.69 -0.07
C HIS A 27 -9.04 11.65 -1.44
N THR A 28 -8.52 12.40 -2.41
CA THR A 28 -9.04 12.44 -3.78
C THR A 28 -9.03 11.04 -4.42
N ILE A 29 -7.89 10.34 -4.34
CA ILE A 29 -7.77 8.97 -4.87
C ILE A 29 -8.72 8.02 -4.13
N ALA A 30 -8.75 8.06 -2.81
CA ALA A 30 -9.60 7.17 -2.00
C ALA A 30 -11.10 7.36 -2.30
N SER A 31 -11.53 8.60 -2.58
CA SER A 31 -12.93 8.90 -2.90
C SER A 31 -13.42 8.32 -4.23
N ALA A 32 -12.49 7.96 -5.13
CA ALA A 32 -12.79 7.33 -6.41
C ALA A 32 -12.82 5.80 -6.33
N LEU A 33 -12.48 5.21 -5.18
CA LEU A 33 -12.40 3.76 -4.98
C LEU A 33 -13.62 3.27 -4.17
N PRO A 34 -13.99 1.98 -4.31
CA PRO A 34 -15.02 1.36 -3.46
C PRO A 34 -14.69 1.50 -1.97
N GLU A 35 -15.69 1.89 -1.17
CA GLU A 35 -15.52 2.17 0.27
C GLU A 35 -15.05 0.95 1.06
N ASP A 36 -15.59 -0.23 0.72
CA ASP A 36 -15.24 -1.51 1.32
C ASP A 36 -13.77 -1.90 1.05
N LEU A 37 -13.27 -1.63 -0.15
CA LEU A 37 -11.86 -1.83 -0.52
C LEU A 37 -10.93 -0.89 0.26
N VAL A 38 -11.30 0.40 0.37
CA VAL A 38 -10.54 1.38 1.17
C VAL A 38 -10.55 0.98 2.65
N ALA A 39 -11.69 0.54 3.17
CA ALA A 39 -11.81 0.07 4.54
C ALA A 39 -10.93 -1.16 4.80
N LEU A 40 -10.87 -2.10 3.85
CA LEU A 40 -9.94 -3.25 3.93
C LEU A 40 -8.49 -2.78 3.94
N TYR A 41 -8.09 -1.91 3.00
CA TYR A 41 -6.75 -1.37 2.94
C TYR A 41 -6.33 -0.72 4.27
N GLU A 42 -7.19 0.13 4.86
CA GLU A 42 -6.86 0.82 6.11
C GLU A 42 -6.79 -0.13 7.30
N ARG A 43 -7.65 -1.16 7.36
CA ARG A 43 -7.54 -2.21 8.40
C ARG A 43 -6.21 -2.93 8.33
N GLN A 44 -5.78 -3.34 7.13
CA GLN A 44 -4.52 -4.05 6.97
C GLN A 44 -3.33 -3.13 7.25
N ARG A 45 -3.37 -1.89 6.75
CA ARG A 45 -2.34 -0.88 7.00
C ARG A 45 -2.19 -0.56 8.49
N ALA A 46 -3.29 -0.39 9.22
CA ALA A 46 -3.26 -0.09 10.65
C ALA A 46 -2.69 -1.25 11.48
N ARG A 47 -2.97 -2.50 11.08
CA ARG A 47 -2.54 -3.69 11.83
C ARG A 47 -1.14 -4.17 11.50
N TYR A 48 -0.75 -4.11 10.22
CA TYR A 48 0.50 -4.72 9.72
C TYR A 48 1.49 -3.71 9.15
N GLY A 49 1.13 -2.42 9.10
CA GLY A 49 1.97 -1.33 8.57
C GLY A 49 1.80 -1.08 7.07
N LEU A 50 1.22 -2.04 6.33
CA LEU A 50 0.98 -1.95 4.88
C LEU A 50 -0.39 -2.50 4.51
N GLY A 51 -1.11 -1.79 3.63
CA GLY A 51 -2.47 -2.15 3.22
C GLY A 51 -2.54 -2.94 1.91
N ALA A 52 -1.61 -2.68 1.00
CA ALA A 52 -1.50 -3.33 -0.29
C ALA A 52 -0.04 -3.44 -0.70
N ALA A 53 0.29 -4.46 -1.48
CA ALA A 53 1.62 -4.69 -1.99
C ALA A 53 1.58 -5.29 -3.40
N LEU A 54 2.54 -4.89 -4.23
CA LEU A 54 2.71 -5.47 -5.55
C LEU A 54 3.19 -6.92 -5.44
N LEU A 55 2.70 -7.79 -6.31
CA LEU A 55 3.26 -9.11 -6.52
C LEU A 55 4.24 -9.04 -7.70
N VAL A 56 5.50 -9.42 -7.47
CA VAL A 56 6.57 -9.37 -8.49
C VAL A 56 7.17 -10.76 -8.65
N ARG A 57 6.98 -11.39 -9.81
CA ARG A 57 7.52 -12.73 -10.14
C ARG A 57 7.27 -13.78 -9.04
N GLY A 58 6.06 -13.76 -8.47
CA GLY A 58 5.65 -14.64 -7.37
C GLY A 58 6.16 -14.26 -5.97
N VAL A 59 6.78 -13.09 -5.80
CA VAL A 59 7.22 -12.53 -4.51
C VAL A 59 6.31 -11.38 -4.11
N SER A 60 5.72 -11.46 -2.91
CA SER A 60 4.94 -10.35 -2.36
C SER A 60 5.89 -9.26 -1.87
N MET A 61 5.77 -8.04 -2.40
CA MET A 61 6.58 -6.89 -1.94
C MET A 61 6.18 -6.42 -0.52
N GLY A 62 5.13 -7.00 0.05
CA GLY A 62 4.71 -6.71 1.42
C GLY A 62 5.44 -7.53 2.47
N SER A 63 5.61 -8.84 2.22
CA SER A 63 6.38 -9.73 3.10
C SER A 63 7.83 -9.92 2.66
N ASN A 64 8.16 -9.59 1.40
CA ASN A 64 9.39 -10.01 0.71
C ASN A 64 9.59 -11.54 0.67
N VAL A 65 8.49 -12.28 0.77
CA VAL A 65 8.49 -13.75 0.74
C VAL A 65 7.96 -14.23 -0.61
N LYS A 66 8.60 -15.28 -1.13
CA LYS A 66 8.13 -15.99 -2.32
C LYS A 66 6.94 -16.87 -1.93
N LEU A 67 5.81 -16.64 -2.58
CA LEU A 67 4.60 -17.42 -2.36
C LEU A 67 4.79 -18.86 -2.81
N THR A 68 4.10 -19.80 -2.16
CA THR A 68 4.21 -21.21 -2.49
C THR A 68 3.56 -21.51 -3.85
N GLY A 69 3.87 -22.69 -4.41
CA GLY A 69 3.27 -23.12 -5.67
C GLY A 69 1.73 -23.23 -5.60
N SER A 70 1.19 -23.66 -4.45
CA SER A 70 -0.25 -23.72 -4.21
C SER A 70 -0.86 -22.32 -4.13
N ASP A 71 -0.25 -21.40 -3.38
CA ASP A 71 -0.77 -20.02 -3.26
C ASP A 71 -0.81 -19.35 -4.63
N LEU A 72 0.26 -19.48 -5.42
CA LEU A 72 0.30 -18.92 -6.78
C LEU A 72 -0.77 -19.55 -7.68
N ALA A 73 -1.04 -20.85 -7.54
CA ALA A 73 -2.10 -21.50 -8.31
C ALA A 73 -3.50 -20.99 -7.93
N GLU A 74 -3.76 -20.72 -6.65
CA GLU A 74 -5.02 -20.11 -6.20
C GLU A 74 -5.15 -18.67 -6.70
N ILE A 75 -4.09 -17.87 -6.57
CA ILE A 75 -4.04 -16.48 -7.04
C ILE A 75 -4.27 -16.38 -8.56
N ARG A 76 -3.77 -17.34 -9.35
CA ARG A 76 -4.01 -17.42 -10.80
C ARG A 76 -5.47 -17.74 -11.16
N ARG A 77 -6.20 -18.44 -10.30
CA ARG A 77 -7.61 -18.79 -10.55
C ARG A 77 -8.57 -17.67 -10.17
N ALA A 78 -8.19 -16.82 -9.22
CA ALA A 78 -8.99 -15.67 -8.83
C ALA A 78 -9.18 -14.72 -10.02
N ALA A 79 -10.41 -14.25 -10.22
CA ALA A 79 -10.76 -13.36 -11.33
C ALA A 79 -9.97 -12.05 -11.25
N PRO A 80 -9.74 -11.32 -12.35
CA PRO A 80 -8.93 -10.10 -12.33
C PRO A 80 -9.42 -9.02 -11.35
N ASP A 81 -10.73 -8.98 -11.08
CA ASP A 81 -11.42 -8.08 -10.17
C ASP A 81 -11.52 -8.60 -8.73
N ASP A 82 -11.13 -9.86 -8.47
CA ASP A 82 -11.08 -10.40 -7.12
C ASP A 82 -9.97 -9.75 -6.29
N VAL A 83 -10.34 -9.37 -5.07
CA VAL A 83 -9.41 -8.85 -4.06
C VAL A 83 -8.77 -10.02 -3.32
N VAL A 84 -7.49 -10.27 -3.60
CA VAL A 84 -6.73 -11.37 -3.00
C VAL A 84 -5.76 -10.82 -1.95
N LEU A 85 -5.65 -11.50 -0.80
CA LEU A 85 -4.70 -11.15 0.26
C LEU A 85 -3.47 -12.05 0.22
N CYS A 86 -2.33 -11.50 0.60
CA CYS A 86 -1.11 -12.26 0.82
C CYS A 86 -1.27 -13.17 2.06
N PRO A 87 -0.99 -14.47 1.98
CA PRO A 87 -1.12 -15.37 3.12
C PRO A 87 -0.17 -15.00 4.29
N ASP A 88 0.99 -14.40 3.99
CA ASP A 88 1.98 -14.05 5.01
C ASP A 88 1.79 -12.65 5.60
N SER A 89 1.61 -11.63 4.74
CA SER A 89 1.53 -10.22 5.18
C SER A 89 0.11 -9.71 5.35
N SER A 90 -0.89 -10.47 4.89
CA SER A 90 -2.28 -10.04 4.81
C SER A 90 -2.53 -8.76 3.99
N ALA A 91 -1.52 -8.23 3.29
CA ALA A 91 -1.68 -7.09 2.40
C ALA A 91 -2.49 -7.49 1.15
N ILE A 92 -3.27 -6.56 0.61
CA ILE A 92 -3.95 -6.74 -0.68
C ILE A 92 -2.87 -6.91 -1.76
N LEU A 93 -2.92 -8.02 -2.51
CA LEU A 93 -2.00 -8.28 -3.60
C LEU A 93 -2.45 -7.53 -4.86
N VAL A 94 -1.63 -6.59 -5.31
CA VAL A 94 -1.79 -5.94 -6.61
C VAL A 94 -1.19 -6.86 -7.67
N ARG A 95 -2.06 -7.33 -8.58
CA ARG A 95 -1.71 -8.27 -9.65
C ARG A 95 -1.66 -7.51 -10.98
N ASN A 96 -0.46 -7.39 -11.55
CA ASN A 96 -0.24 -6.76 -12.86
C ASN A 96 0.77 -7.62 -13.66
N GLU A 97 1.25 -7.10 -14.78
CA GLU A 97 2.22 -7.76 -15.66
C GLU A 97 3.52 -8.18 -14.94
N GLU A 98 3.90 -7.48 -13.86
CA GLU A 98 5.11 -7.78 -13.08
C GLU A 98 4.97 -9.05 -12.24
N SER A 99 3.73 -9.49 -11.98
CA SER A 99 3.44 -10.65 -11.14
C SER A 99 3.93 -11.95 -11.74
N GLY A 100 4.06 -12.04 -13.07
CA GLY A 100 4.41 -13.29 -13.76
C GLY A 100 3.37 -14.39 -13.58
N LEU A 101 2.10 -13.98 -13.41
CA LEU A 101 0.96 -14.87 -13.21
C LEU A 101 0.35 -15.30 -14.54
#